data_AF-A0A8T3QZT4-F1
#
_entry.id   AF-A0A8T3QZT4-F1
#
_cell.length_a   1.000
_cell.length_b   1.000
_cell.length_c   1.000
_cell.angle_alpha   90.00
_cell.angle_beta   90.00
_cell.angle_gamma   90.00
#
_symmetry.space_group_name_H-M   'P 1'
#
loop_
_entity.id
_entity.type
_entity.pdbx_description
1 polymer ?
#
loop_
_entity_poly.entity_id
_entity_poly.type
_entity_poly.pdbx_seq_one_letter_code
_entity_poly.pdbx_strand_id
1 'polypeptide(L)'
;MSQTPMRWSVKAAALAATLAIVFAACSTPAVSPSASTGATDAPATTAPSTPTTAFEPMVYPESGEAPCGVLPYTGNFKKISAIDEKTVEFQLCAPDVAFLSKIAFAAFGIHDSDYLTA
;
A
#
# COMPACT_ATOMS: atom_id res chain seq x y z
N MET A 1 -7.48 -59.99 -23.95
CA MET A 1 -6.70 -59.00 -23.16
C MET A 1 -7.58 -57.75 -23.00
N SER A 2 -8.31 -57.69 -21.88
CA SER A 2 -9.30 -56.65 -21.58
C SER A 2 -8.60 -55.47 -20.90
N GLN A 3 -8.59 -54.30 -21.55
CA GLN A 3 -8.03 -53.05 -21.00
C GLN A 3 -9.03 -52.42 -20.03
N THR A 4 -8.75 -52.63 -18.74
CA THR A 4 -9.11 -51.88 -17.53
C THR A 4 -9.98 -50.60 -17.68
N PRO A 5 -11.23 -50.57 -17.16
CA PRO A 5 -12.06 -49.36 -17.09
C PRO A 5 -11.62 -48.33 -16.03
N MET A 6 -10.62 -48.66 -15.20
CA MET A 6 -10.26 -47.90 -14.00
C MET A 6 -9.47 -46.61 -14.27
N ARG A 7 -8.91 -46.43 -15.48
CA ARG A 7 -8.06 -45.27 -15.82
C ARG A 7 -8.87 -44.00 -16.10
N TRP A 8 -10.12 -44.11 -16.53
CA TRP A 8 -10.98 -42.96 -16.83
C TRP A 8 -11.59 -42.37 -15.55
N SER A 9 -11.98 -43.23 -14.61
CA SER A 9 -12.54 -42.84 -13.31
C SER A 9 -11.53 -42.06 -12.46
N VAL A 10 -10.24 -42.40 -12.51
CA VAL A 10 -9.18 -41.68 -11.79
C VAL A 10 -8.94 -40.28 -12.36
N LYS A 11 -9.01 -40.12 -13.69
CA LYS A 11 -8.87 -38.81 -14.33
C LYS A 11 -10.08 -37.90 -14.08
N ALA A 12 -11.29 -38.46 -14.07
CA ALA A 12 -12.50 -37.73 -13.73
C ALA A 12 -12.51 -37.28 -12.27
N ALA A 13 -12.07 -38.15 -11.34
CA ALA A 13 -11.93 -37.81 -9.93
C ALA A 13 -10.87 -36.71 -9.69
N ALA A 14 -9.74 -36.75 -10.42
CA ALA A 14 -8.70 -35.73 -10.31
C ALA A 14 -9.18 -34.35 -10.82
N LEU A 15 -9.95 -34.31 -11.92
CA LEU A 15 -10.54 -33.09 -12.47
C LEU A 15 -11.62 -32.50 -11.53
N ALA A 16 -12.45 -33.35 -10.92
CA ALA A 16 -13.45 -32.90 -9.95
C ALA A 16 -12.79 -32.32 -8.68
N ALA A 17 -11.71 -32.95 -8.19
CA ALA A 17 -10.99 -32.48 -7.02
C ALA A 17 -10.30 -31.12 -7.25
N THR A 18 -9.73 -30.89 -8.45
CA THR A 18 -9.12 -29.58 -8.79
C THR A 18 -10.17 -28.48 -8.90
N LEU A 19 -11.33 -28.77 -9.49
CA LEU A 19 -12.41 -27.78 -9.64
C LEU A 19 -13.00 -27.37 -8.28
N ALA A 20 -13.08 -28.29 -7.31
CA ALA A 20 -13.56 -28.01 -5.96
C ALA A 20 -12.64 -27.05 -5.17
N ILE A 21 -11.32 -27.16 -5.36
CA ILE A 21 -10.33 -26.27 -4.69
C ILE A 21 -10.44 -24.84 -5.22
N VAL A 22 -10.69 -24.65 -6.53
CA VAL A 22 -10.84 -23.32 -7.13
C VAL A 22 -12.10 -22.61 -6.63
N PHE A 23 -13.22 -23.32 -6.49
CA PHE A 23 -14.46 -22.71 -6.01
C PHE A 23 -14.38 -22.28 -4.53
N ALA A 24 -13.67 -23.02 -3.68
CA ALA A 24 -13.52 -22.67 -2.26
C ALA A 24 -12.67 -21.41 -2.01
N ALA A 25 -11.72 -21.10 -2.91
CA ALA A 25 -10.83 -19.95 -2.77
C ALA A 25 -11.49 -18.60 -3.13
N CYS A 26 -12.60 -18.61 -3.87
CA CYS A 26 -13.27 -17.38 -4.31
C CYS A 26 -14.49 -16.98 -3.46
N SER A 27 -14.87 -17.76 -2.44
CA SER A 27 -16.07 -17.51 -1.63
C SER A 27 -15.80 -17.15 -0.17
N THR A 28 -14.56 -16.83 0.21
CA THR A 28 -14.25 -16.34 1.56
C THR A 28 -14.43 -14.82 1.64
N PRO A 29 -15.49 -14.29 2.30
CA PRO A 29 -15.50 -12.90 2.69
C PRO A 29 -14.34 -12.64 3.67
N ALA A 30 -13.57 -11.59 3.40
CA ALA A 30 -12.51 -11.13 4.29
C ALA A 30 -13.12 -10.63 5.61
N VAL A 31 -13.13 -11.49 6.62
CA VAL A 31 -13.38 -11.08 8.01
C VAL A 31 -12.12 -10.40 8.51
N SER A 32 -12.11 -9.06 8.50
CA SER A 32 -11.14 -8.25 9.23
C SER A 32 -11.40 -8.39 10.73
N PRO A 33 -10.46 -8.92 11.55
CA PRO A 33 -10.53 -8.75 12.98
C PRO A 33 -10.02 -7.35 13.32
N SER A 34 -10.87 -6.33 13.17
CA SER A 34 -10.59 -5.00 13.72
C SER A 34 -11.51 -4.77 14.91
N ALA A 35 -11.25 -5.51 16.00
CA ALA A 35 -11.76 -5.16 17.30
C ALA A 35 -10.97 -3.93 17.78
N SER A 36 -11.55 -2.74 17.61
CA SER A 36 -11.02 -1.51 18.19
C SER A 36 -11.29 -1.55 19.70
N THR A 37 -10.33 -2.02 20.48
CA THR A 37 -10.36 -1.86 21.93
C THR A 37 -10.05 -0.39 22.27
N GLY A 38 -11.06 0.29 22.82
CA GLY A 38 -11.01 1.43 23.74
C GLY A 38 -9.89 2.45 23.59
N ALA A 39 -10.27 3.67 23.19
CA ALA A 39 -9.45 4.87 23.37
C ALA A 39 -9.14 5.07 24.86
N THR A 40 -7.86 4.99 25.21
CA THR A 40 -7.32 5.61 26.43
C THR A 40 -7.21 7.10 26.19
N ASP A 41 -7.76 7.92 27.10
CA ASP A 41 -7.55 9.37 27.15
C ASP A 41 -6.06 9.66 27.32
N ALA A 42 -5.38 9.97 26.23
CA ALA A 42 -4.05 10.57 26.25
C ALA A 42 -4.20 12.07 26.55
N PRO A 43 -3.36 12.68 27.41
CA PRO A 43 -3.41 14.11 27.67
C PRO A 43 -3.19 14.88 26.37
N ALA A 44 -4.09 15.81 26.06
CA ALA A 44 -3.92 16.72 24.93
C ALA A 44 -2.69 17.60 25.18
N THR A 45 -1.59 17.30 24.48
CA THR A 45 -0.49 18.24 24.33
C THR A 45 -0.98 19.36 23.41
N THR A 46 -0.95 20.60 23.88
CA THR A 46 -1.24 21.78 23.07
C THR A 46 -0.20 21.86 21.96
N ALA A 47 -0.58 21.51 20.73
CA ALA A 47 0.28 21.69 19.58
C ALA A 47 0.52 23.20 19.38
N PRO A 48 1.76 23.63 19.07
CA PRO A 48 2.03 25.02 18.68
C PRO A 48 1.14 25.41 17.50
N SER A 49 0.49 26.57 17.59
CA SER A 49 -0.27 27.14 16.49
C SER A 49 0.72 27.52 15.38
N THR A 50 0.75 26.75 14.30
CA THR A 50 1.52 27.11 13.10
C THR A 50 0.87 28.33 12.41
N PRO A 51 1.66 29.27 11.88
CA PRO A 51 1.12 30.32 11.05
C PRO A 51 0.38 29.69 9.86
N THR A 52 -0.85 30.14 9.60
CA THR A 52 -1.63 29.69 8.44
C THR A 52 -1.09 30.37 7.19
N THR A 53 -0.02 29.81 6.63
CA THR A 53 0.45 30.15 5.27
C THR A 53 -0.53 29.57 4.26
N ALA A 54 -0.82 30.31 3.19
CA ALA A 54 -1.68 29.82 2.11
C ALA A 54 -1.06 28.56 1.47
N PHE A 55 -1.91 27.60 1.06
CA PHE A 55 -1.43 26.38 0.43
C PHE A 55 -0.63 26.68 -0.85
N GLU A 56 0.62 26.21 -0.88
CA GLU A 56 1.45 26.20 -2.07
C GLU A 56 1.57 24.76 -2.60
N PRO A 57 1.13 24.47 -3.84
CA PRO A 57 1.29 23.15 -4.43
C PRO A 57 2.77 22.78 -4.58
N MET A 58 3.13 21.59 -4.12
CA MET A 58 4.51 21.09 -4.19
C MET A 58 4.58 19.74 -4.89
N VAL A 59 5.63 19.53 -5.68
CA VAL A 59 5.90 18.28 -6.39
C VAL A 59 7.37 17.89 -6.19
N TYR A 60 7.60 16.61 -5.93
CA TYR A 60 8.94 16.04 -5.87
C TYR A 60 9.04 14.79 -6.75
N PRO A 61 10.07 14.65 -7.60
CA PRO A 61 11.05 15.68 -7.97
C PRO A 61 10.42 16.89 -8.69
N GLU A 62 11.01 18.08 -8.54
CA GLU A 62 10.53 19.29 -9.26
C GLU A 62 10.70 19.17 -10.78
N SER A 63 11.69 18.38 -11.23
CA SER A 63 11.94 18.12 -12.64
C SER A 63 10.94 17.16 -13.30
N GLY A 64 9.98 16.63 -12.54
CA GLY A 64 8.96 15.71 -13.02
C GLY A 64 9.02 14.34 -12.35
N GLU A 65 8.99 13.27 -13.13
CA GLU A 65 9.06 11.90 -12.59
C GLU A 65 10.51 11.46 -12.35
N ALA A 66 10.73 10.69 -11.28
CA ALA A 66 11.99 10.01 -11.06
C ALA A 66 12.27 8.99 -12.18
N PRO A 67 13.55 8.77 -12.56
CA PRO A 67 13.91 7.91 -13.68
C PRO A 67 13.84 6.42 -13.29
N CYS A 68 12.61 5.90 -13.18
CA CYS A 68 12.33 4.52 -12.78
C CYS A 68 13.12 3.50 -13.63
N GLY A 69 13.87 2.61 -12.96
CA GLY A 69 14.64 1.55 -13.62
C GLY A 69 15.92 2.03 -14.33
N VAL A 70 16.33 3.28 -14.14
CA VAL A 70 17.55 3.86 -14.72
C VAL A 70 18.51 4.30 -13.61
N LEU A 71 19.77 3.87 -13.70
CA LEU A 71 20.81 4.29 -12.75
C LEU A 71 21.08 5.80 -12.86
N PRO A 72 21.40 6.49 -11.75
CA PRO A 72 21.72 5.95 -10.42
C PRO A 72 20.51 5.74 -9.51
N TYR A 73 19.28 5.96 -10.00
CA TYR A 73 18.09 5.89 -9.18
C TYR A 73 17.72 4.44 -8.86
N THR A 74 17.78 4.08 -7.58
CA THR A 74 17.45 2.73 -7.06
C THR A 74 16.20 2.74 -6.18
N GLY A 75 15.53 3.89 -6.06
CA GLY A 75 14.33 4.05 -5.26
C GLY A 75 13.06 3.54 -5.94
N ASN A 76 11.96 3.54 -5.19
CA ASN A 76 10.64 3.13 -5.69
C ASN A 76 9.67 4.31 -5.87
N PHE A 77 9.92 5.49 -5.29
CA PHE A 77 9.07 6.66 -5.52
C PHE A 77 9.21 7.18 -6.95
N LYS A 78 8.11 7.29 -7.67
CA LYS A 78 8.07 7.92 -8.99
C LYS A 78 7.89 9.43 -8.86
N LYS A 79 6.94 9.84 -8.03
CA LYS A 79 6.57 11.24 -7.81
C LYS A 79 5.77 11.39 -6.52
N ILE A 80 5.90 12.53 -5.85
CA ILE A 80 5.10 12.94 -4.70
C ILE A 80 4.47 14.28 -5.06
N SER A 81 3.18 14.45 -4.81
CA SER A 81 2.47 15.68 -5.17
C SER A 81 1.48 16.06 -4.07
N ALA A 82 1.61 17.28 -3.53
CA ALA A 82 0.59 17.88 -2.70
C ALA A 82 -0.48 18.46 -3.63
N ILE A 83 -1.61 17.77 -3.76
CA ILE A 83 -2.68 18.16 -4.68
C ILE A 83 -3.64 19.16 -4.04
N ASP A 84 -3.69 19.19 -2.71
CA ASP A 84 -4.34 20.19 -1.87
C ASP A 84 -3.69 20.22 -0.48
N GLU A 85 -4.15 21.13 0.40
CA GLU A 85 -3.60 21.37 1.74
C GLU A 85 -3.53 20.10 2.62
N LYS A 86 -4.40 19.11 2.39
CA LYS A 86 -4.55 17.93 3.26
C LYS A 86 -4.39 16.61 2.50
N THR A 87 -3.97 16.67 1.24
CA THR A 87 -3.90 15.50 0.37
C THR A 87 -2.56 15.45 -0.36
N VAL A 88 -1.85 14.36 -0.12
CA VAL A 88 -0.61 14.02 -0.82
C VAL A 88 -0.83 12.75 -1.63
N GLU A 89 -0.48 12.82 -2.92
CA GLU A 89 -0.45 11.67 -3.82
C GLU A 89 0.99 11.15 -3.93
N PHE A 90 1.17 9.85 -3.65
CA PHE A 90 2.43 9.14 -3.88
C PHE A 90 2.28 8.22 -5.09
N GLN A 91 3.08 8.46 -6.12
CA GLN A 91 3.20 7.56 -7.27
C GLN A 91 4.45 6.72 -7.11
N LEU A 92 4.34 5.42 -7.41
CA LEU A 92 5.42 4.44 -7.29
C LEU A 92 5.85 3.92 -8.66
N CYS A 93 7.13 3.61 -8.81
CA CYS A 93 7.71 3.02 -10.02
C CYS A 93 7.24 1.57 -10.23
N ALA A 94 6.99 0.85 -9.14
CA ALA A 94 6.49 -0.52 -9.16
C ALA A 94 5.54 -0.74 -7.97
N PRO A 95 4.59 -1.69 -8.05
CA PRO A 95 3.69 -1.99 -6.94
C PRO A 95 4.45 -2.42 -5.67
N ASP A 96 4.09 -1.82 -4.52
CA ASP A 96 4.65 -2.16 -3.21
C ASP A 96 3.53 -2.40 -2.19
N VAL A 97 3.22 -3.67 -1.93
CA VAL A 97 2.14 -4.08 -1.01
C VAL A 97 2.41 -3.68 0.45
N ALA A 98 3.66 -3.39 0.81
CA ALA A 98 4.06 -2.99 2.15
C ALA A 98 4.23 -1.47 2.29
N PHE A 99 3.86 -0.69 1.26
CA PHE A 99 4.09 0.76 1.22
C PHE A 99 3.57 1.48 2.46
N LEU A 100 2.34 1.20 2.89
CA LEU A 100 1.72 1.87 4.04
C LEU A 100 2.46 1.60 5.35
N SER A 101 2.97 0.39 5.56
CA SER A 101 3.78 0.08 6.74
C SER A 101 5.17 0.71 6.66
N LYS A 102 5.75 0.82 5.47
CA LYS A 102 7.06 1.46 5.25
C LYS A 102 7.00 2.96 5.50
N ILE A 103 5.98 3.65 4.99
CA ILE A 103 5.85 5.11 5.16
C ILE A 103 5.49 5.51 6.59
N ALA A 104 4.91 4.61 7.38
CA ALA A 104 4.67 4.82 8.81
C ALA A 104 5.93 4.68 9.68
N PHE A 105 7.08 4.29 9.11
CA PHE A 105 8.31 4.11 9.86
C PHE A 105 8.90 5.47 10.30
N ALA A 106 9.49 5.53 11.49
CA ALA A 106 9.98 6.78 12.08
C ALA A 106 11.03 7.52 11.22
N ALA A 107 11.71 6.82 10.31
CA ALA A 107 12.63 7.43 9.35
C ALA A 107 11.93 8.38 8.35
N PHE A 108 10.61 8.27 8.20
CA PHE A 108 9.77 9.12 7.35
C PHE A 108 8.90 10.08 8.17
N GLY A 109 9.38 10.52 9.34
CA GLY A 109 8.71 11.54 10.13
C GLY A 109 8.48 12.83 9.34
N ILE A 110 7.28 13.40 9.46
CA ILE A 110 6.92 14.64 8.76
C ILE A 110 7.38 15.83 9.60
N HIS A 111 8.12 16.74 8.96
CA HIS A 111 8.63 17.97 9.56
C HIS A 111 7.92 19.19 8.96
N ASP A 112 7.86 20.25 9.76
CA ASP A 112 7.33 21.54 9.33
C ASP A 112 8.29 22.20 8.32
N SER A 113 7.78 22.57 7.14
CA SER A 113 8.62 23.12 6.06
C SER A 113 9.07 24.56 6.35
N ASP A 114 8.23 25.36 7.00
CA ASP A 114 8.57 26.73 7.41
C ASP A 114 9.74 26.72 8.41
N TYR A 115 9.71 25.79 9.38
CA TYR A 115 10.80 25.59 10.33
C TYR A 115 12.12 25.18 9.64
N LEU A 116 12.06 24.36 8.58
CA LEU A 116 13.26 23.89 7.88
C LEU A 116 13.88 24.93 6.94
N THR A 117 13.14 25.96 6.55
CA THR A 117 13.58 26.98 5.57
C THR A 117 13.84 28.36 6.17
N ALA A 118 13.51 28.59 7.44
CA ALA A 118 13.82 29.80 8.21
C ALA A 118 15.32 29.97 8.52
#